data_AF-A0A7J7SIX4-F1
#
_entry.id   AF-A0A7J7SIX4-F1
#
_cell.length_a   1.000
_cell.length_b   1.000
_cell.length_c   1.000
_cell.angle_alpha   90.00
_cell.angle_beta   90.00
_cell.angle_gamma   90.00
#
_symmetry.space_group_name_H-M   'P 1'
#
loop_
_entity.id
_entity.type
_entity.pdbx_description
1 polymer ?
#
loop_
_entity_poly.entity_id
_entity_poly.type
_entity_poly.pdbx_seq_one_letter_code
_entity_poly.pdbx_strand_id
1 'polypeptide(L)'
;MPLRETQGYDLIGPDWTPLPGRPIIYYQPFTTTDLLHWKHHTPAYSEKLQAMIDLMESIFQTHRLTWEDCQQLLRTLFNTKERQRILQEARKWLEDMAPGGVTDTGRWANEAAPDNWPDWDFNTEEGRSAIRRYPEVILRGL
;
A
#
# COMPACT_ATOMS: atom_id res chain seq x y z
N MET A 1 -2.32 7.97 -3.76
CA MET A 1 -1.25 8.98 -3.87
C MET A 1 0.17 8.39 -3.64
N PRO A 2 0.69 7.60 -4.59
CA PRO A 2 1.94 6.88 -4.40
C PRO A 2 3.17 7.73 -4.20
N LEU A 3 4.10 7.16 -3.45
CA LEU A 3 5.47 7.65 -3.35
C LEU A 3 6.19 7.45 -4.69
N ARG A 4 6.77 8.52 -5.21
CA ARG A 4 7.66 8.46 -6.37
C ARG A 4 9.09 8.72 -5.94
N GLU A 5 10.02 8.06 -6.60
CA GLU A 5 11.45 8.21 -6.39
C GLU A 5 12.05 8.86 -7.64
N THR A 6 12.84 9.91 -7.46
CA THR A 6 13.62 10.55 -8.52
C THR A 6 15.06 10.69 -8.06
N GLN A 7 16.01 10.62 -8.99
CA GLN A 7 17.42 10.87 -8.71
C GLN A 7 17.59 12.35 -8.30
N GLY A 8 18.22 12.59 -7.15
CA GLY A 8 18.63 13.94 -6.75
C GLY A 8 19.79 14.43 -7.60
N TYR A 9 20.12 15.73 -7.48
CA TYR A 9 21.28 16.28 -8.19
C TYR A 9 22.57 15.60 -7.75
N ASP A 10 23.41 15.25 -8.73
CA ASP A 10 24.76 14.75 -8.47
C ASP A 10 25.56 15.81 -7.73
N LEU A 11 26.26 15.38 -6.68
CA LEU A 11 27.10 16.25 -5.87
C LEU A 11 28.54 16.09 -6.31
N ILE A 12 29.31 17.17 -6.22
CA ILE A 12 30.76 17.12 -6.46
C ILE A 12 31.44 16.79 -5.12
N GLY A 13 32.12 15.65 -5.06
CA GLY A 13 32.92 15.23 -3.92
C GLY A 13 34.15 16.12 -3.69
N PRO A 14 34.80 16.02 -2.52
CA PRO A 14 35.98 16.83 -2.18
C PRO A 14 37.20 16.60 -3.11
N ASP A 15 37.18 15.51 -3.88
CA ASP A 15 38.18 15.11 -4.89
C ASP A 15 37.69 15.29 -6.33
N TRP A 16 36.63 16.08 -6.53
CA TRP A 16 35.97 16.30 -7.83
C TRP A 16 35.33 15.07 -8.45
N THR A 17 35.13 14.00 -7.68
CA THR A 17 34.38 12.83 -8.14
C THR A 17 32.88 13.15 -8.19
N PRO A 18 32.17 12.75 -9.27
CA PRO A 18 30.71 12.79 -9.28
C PRO A 18 30.18 11.78 -8.27
N LEU A 19 29.50 12.27 -7.24
CA LEU A 19 28.75 11.43 -6.31
C LEU A 19 27.30 11.40 -6.78
N PRO A 20 26.72 10.21 -7.00
CA PRO A 20 25.32 10.12 -7.40
C PRO A 20 24.45 10.81 -6.36
N GLY A 21 23.56 11.68 -6.83
CA GLY A 21 22.61 12.36 -5.97
C GLY A 21 21.79 11.37 -5.15
N ARG A 22 21.44 11.75 -3.91
CA ARG A 22 20.56 10.89 -3.10
C ARG A 22 19.17 10.82 -3.73
N PRO A 23 18.49 9.66 -3.70
CA PRO A 23 17.11 9.56 -4.17
C PRO A 23 16.22 10.54 -3.40
N ILE A 24 15.46 11.35 -4.13
CA ILE A 24 14.42 12.23 -3.59
C ILE A 24 13.10 11.50 -3.71
N ILE A 25 12.43 11.35 -2.58
CA ILE A 25 11.11 10.72 -2.53
C ILE A 25 10.08 11.81 -2.29
N TYR A 26 9.10 11.90 -3.17
CA TYR A 26 8.00 12.86 -3.05
C TYR A 26 6.66 12.15 -3.21
N TYR A 27 5.65 12.73 -2.58
CA TYR A 27 4.29 12.22 -2.61
C TYR A 27 3.56 12.79 -3.82
N GLN A 28 3.04 11.92 -4.69
CA GLN A 28 2.20 12.34 -5.80
C GLN A 28 0.80 11.74 -5.70
N PRO A 29 -0.25 12.57 -5.66
CA PRO A 29 -1.60 12.09 -5.64
C PRO A 29 -2.09 11.34 -6.89
N PHE A 30 -2.87 10.27 -6.70
CA PHE A 30 -3.82 9.77 -7.69
C PHE A 30 -4.75 10.92 -8.08
N THR A 31 -4.96 11.07 -9.38
CA THR A 31 -5.94 12.04 -9.85
C THR A 31 -7.35 11.50 -9.65
N THR A 32 -8.33 12.40 -9.53
CA THR A 32 -9.74 12.00 -9.53
C THR A 32 -10.12 11.29 -10.82
N THR A 33 -9.44 11.60 -11.94
CA THR A 33 -9.65 10.96 -13.23
C THR A 33 -9.19 9.50 -13.20
N ASP A 34 -7.99 9.21 -12.66
CA ASP A 34 -7.49 7.84 -12.53
C ASP A 34 -8.46 6.97 -11.71
N LEU A 35 -8.87 7.50 -10.55
CA LEU A 35 -9.78 6.82 -9.63
C LEU A 35 -11.14 6.52 -10.28
N LEU A 36 -11.70 7.47 -11.01
CA LEU A 36 -12.97 7.28 -11.70
C LEU A 36 -12.81 6.33 -12.90
N HIS A 37 -11.72 6.42 -13.67
CA HIS A 37 -11.47 5.52 -14.79
C HIS A 37 -11.38 4.07 -14.31
N TRP A 38 -10.60 3.78 -13.27
CA TRP A 38 -10.51 2.43 -12.71
C TRP A 38 -11.86 1.91 -12.22
N LYS A 39 -12.64 2.77 -11.56
CA LYS A 39 -13.98 2.42 -11.08
C LYS A 39 -14.98 2.10 -12.20
N HIS A 40 -14.96 2.86 -13.30
CA HIS A 40 -15.93 2.68 -14.39
C HIS A 40 -15.55 1.55 -15.34
N HIS A 41 -14.25 1.26 -15.50
CA HIS A 41 -13.77 0.23 -16.43
C HIS A 41 -13.57 -1.15 -15.80
N THR A 42 -13.77 -1.29 -14.49
CA THR A 42 -13.64 -2.56 -13.77
C THR A 42 -15.00 -3.00 -13.24
N PRO A 43 -15.43 -4.25 -13.50
CA PRO A 43 -16.64 -4.78 -12.90
C PRO A 43 -16.61 -4.70 -11.37
N ALA A 44 -17.77 -4.65 -10.73
CA ALA A 44 -17.82 -4.58 -9.28
C ALA A 44 -17.22 -5.85 -8.63
N TYR A 45 -16.68 -5.71 -7.42
CA TYR A 45 -16.12 -6.84 -6.65
C TYR A 45 -17.09 -8.02 -6.54
N SER A 46 -18.38 -7.73 -6.29
CA SER A 46 -19.44 -8.73 -6.20
C SER A 46 -19.79 -9.42 -7.52
N GLU A 47 -19.46 -8.81 -8.66
CA GLU A 47 -19.73 -9.34 -9.99
C GLU A 47 -18.57 -10.20 -10.50
N LYS A 48 -17.33 -9.70 -10.37
CA LYS A 48 -16.14 -10.39 -10.89
C LYS A 48 -14.91 -10.11 -10.03
N LEU A 49 -14.76 -10.90 -8.95
CA LEU A 49 -13.63 -10.85 -8.03
C LEU A 49 -12.26 -10.82 -8.74
N GLN A 50 -12.04 -11.73 -9.70
CA GLN A 50 -10.74 -11.82 -10.38
C GLN A 50 -10.34 -10.52 -11.09
N ALA A 51 -11.29 -9.83 -11.74
CA ALA A 51 -10.97 -8.57 -12.42
C ALA A 51 -10.58 -7.46 -11.44
N MET A 52 -11.16 -7.47 -10.24
CA MET A 52 -10.79 -6.53 -9.17
C MET A 52 -9.42 -6.86 -8.59
N ILE A 53 -9.09 -8.14 -8.42
CA ILE A 53 -7.75 -8.59 -8.01
C ILE A 53 -6.71 -8.15 -9.05
N ASP A 54 -6.96 -8.41 -10.34
CA ASP A 54 -6.05 -8.05 -11.43
C ASP A 54 -5.80 -6.52 -11.47
N LEU A 55 -6.85 -5.71 -11.26
CA LEU A 55 -6.73 -4.25 -11.16
C LEU A 55 -5.85 -3.84 -9.97
N MET A 56 -6.18 -4.33 -8.78
CA MET A 56 -5.50 -3.96 -7.54
C MET A 56 -4.03 -4.34 -7.59
N GLU A 57 -3.73 -5.55 -8.08
CA GLU A 57 -2.36 -6.02 -8.30
C GLU A 57 -1.60 -5.13 -9.29
N SER A 58 -2.22 -4.77 -10.43
CA SER A 58 -1.61 -3.86 -11.41
C SER A 58 -1.28 -2.49 -10.80
N ILE A 59 -2.18 -1.92 -9.99
CA ILE A 59 -1.93 -0.65 -9.30
C ILE A 59 -0.76 -0.80 -8.32
N PHE A 60 -0.74 -1.89 -7.53
CA PHE A 60 0.29 -2.14 -6.52
C PHE A 60 1.68 -2.36 -7.13
N GLN A 61 1.75 -3.00 -8.30
CA GLN A 61 3.01 -3.19 -9.02
C GLN A 61 3.57 -1.90 -9.63
N THR A 62 2.68 -0.99 -10.04
CA THR A 62 3.08 0.25 -10.75
C THR A 62 3.32 1.44 -9.82
N HIS A 63 2.88 1.34 -8.56
CA HIS A 63 2.84 2.46 -7.63
C HIS A 63 3.26 2.02 -6.21
N ARG A 64 4.18 2.77 -5.58
CA ARG A 64 4.49 2.59 -4.16
C ARG A 64 3.41 3.23 -3.31
N LEU A 65 2.42 2.46 -2.90
CA LEU A 65 1.28 2.95 -2.15
C LEU A 65 1.59 3.12 -0.66
N THR A 66 1.14 4.24 -0.09
CA THR A 66 1.02 4.45 1.36
C THR A 66 -0.28 3.84 1.89
N TRP A 67 -0.44 3.81 3.23
CA TRP A 67 -1.70 3.42 3.86
C TRP A 67 -2.88 4.28 3.34
N GLU A 68 -2.68 5.59 3.25
CA GLU A 68 -3.70 6.54 2.77
C GLU A 68 -4.18 6.23 1.35
N ASP A 69 -3.26 5.80 0.49
CA ASP A 69 -3.54 5.46 -0.90
C ASP A 69 -4.39 4.21 -1.01
N CYS A 70 -4.02 3.17 -0.27
CA CYS A 70 -4.80 1.94 -0.15
C CYS A 70 -6.21 2.25 0.37
N GLN A 71 -6.33 3.11 1.38
CA GLN A 71 -7.63 3.52 1.90
C GLN A 71 -8.46 4.31 0.88
N GLN A 72 -7.82 5.15 0.06
CA GLN A 72 -8.50 5.88 -1.02
C GLN A 72 -9.01 4.93 -2.11
N LEU A 73 -8.20 3.93 -2.51
CA LEU A 73 -8.61 2.88 -3.45
C LEU A 73 -9.77 2.08 -2.89
N LEU A 74 -9.65 1.61 -1.65
CA LEU A 74 -10.70 0.85 -0.96
C LEU A 74 -12.02 1.63 -0.94
N ARG A 75 -12.01 2.91 -0.57
CA ARG A 75 -13.20 3.78 -0.55
C ARG A 75 -13.81 4.03 -1.92
N THR A 76 -13.00 4.01 -2.97
CA THR A 76 -13.43 4.33 -4.33
C THR A 76 -14.06 3.13 -5.01
N LEU A 77 -13.37 1.98 -4.91
CA LEU A 77 -13.65 0.76 -5.67
C LEU A 77 -14.64 -0.17 -4.97
N PHE A 78 -14.76 -0.08 -3.63
CA PHE A 78 -15.55 -1.02 -2.83
C PHE A 78 -16.59 -0.30 -2.00
N ASN A 79 -17.72 -0.97 -1.76
CA ASN A 79 -18.70 -0.51 -0.79
C ASN A 79 -18.23 -0.80 0.65
N THR A 80 -18.94 -0.26 1.64
CA THR A 80 -18.56 -0.41 3.06
C THR A 80 -18.48 -1.86 3.54
N LYS A 81 -19.39 -2.74 3.09
CA LYS A 81 -19.40 -4.15 3.51
C LYS A 81 -18.22 -4.91 2.92
N GLU A 82 -17.92 -4.67 1.65
CA GLU A 82 -16.76 -5.26 0.96
C GLU A 82 -15.46 -4.83 1.63
N ARG A 83 -15.29 -3.53 1.94
CA ARG A 83 -14.11 -3.04 2.66
C ARG A 83 -13.92 -3.71 4.02
N GLN A 84 -14.99 -3.85 4.79
CA GLN A 84 -14.94 -4.52 6.09
C GLN A 84 -14.53 -5.99 5.94
N ARG A 85 -15.09 -6.69 4.94
CA ARG A 85 -14.73 -8.08 4.64
C ARG A 85 -13.25 -8.20 4.26
N ILE A 86 -12.76 -7.35 3.37
CA ILE A 86 -11.36 -7.37 2.91
C ILE A 86 -10.40 -7.22 4.09
N LEU A 87 -10.64 -6.23 4.97
CA LEU A 87 -9.79 -6.01 6.14
C LEU A 87 -9.87 -7.18 7.14
N GLN A 88 -11.03 -7.81 7.30
CA GLN A 88 -11.18 -8.99 8.16
C GLN A 88 -10.41 -10.20 7.61
N GLU A 89 -10.55 -10.50 6.32
CA GLU A 89 -9.83 -11.62 5.70
C GLU A 89 -8.32 -11.36 5.67
N ALA A 90 -7.90 -10.13 5.42
CA ALA A 90 -6.50 -9.73 5.53
C ALA A 90 -5.92 -9.95 6.94
N ARG A 91 -6.69 -9.64 7.99
CA ARG A 91 -6.28 -9.88 9.39
C ARG A 91 -6.22 -11.35 9.74
N LYS A 92 -7.18 -12.17 9.30
CA LYS A 92 -7.11 -13.62 9.48
C LYS A 92 -5.87 -14.22 8.83
N TRP A 93 -5.60 -13.82 7.58
CA TRP A 93 -4.40 -14.24 6.88
C TRP A 93 -3.11 -13.83 7.62
N LEU A 94 -3.11 -12.64 8.23
CA LEU A 94 -2.01 -12.19 9.08
C LEU A 94 -1.89 -13.05 10.34
N GLU A 95 -2.98 -13.33 11.05
CA GLU A 95 -2.97 -14.18 12.25
C GLU A 95 -2.35 -15.56 11.96
N ASP A 96 -2.68 -16.15 10.82
CA ASP A 96 -2.13 -17.44 10.36
C ASP A 96 -0.63 -17.36 10.00
N MET A 97 -0.16 -16.18 9.60
CA MET A 97 1.23 -15.90 9.21
C MET A 97 2.07 -15.31 10.34
N ALA A 98 1.53 -15.24 11.56
CA ALA A 98 2.23 -14.67 12.71
C ALA A 98 3.53 -15.44 13.01
N PRO A 99 4.67 -14.76 13.22
CA PRO A 99 5.92 -15.42 13.57
C PRO A 99 5.82 -16.28 14.84
N GLY A 100 6.57 -17.38 14.87
CA GLY A 100 6.68 -18.21 16.07
C GLY A 100 7.16 -17.38 17.27
N GLY A 101 6.37 -17.37 18.35
CA GLY A 101 6.64 -16.58 19.55
C GLY A 101 5.74 -15.35 19.74
N VAL A 102 4.87 -15.03 18.77
CA VAL A 102 3.79 -14.06 18.96
C VAL A 102 2.69 -14.68 19.82
N THR A 103 2.51 -14.15 21.04
CA THR A 103 1.49 -14.63 21.99
C THR A 103 0.07 -14.16 21.62
N ASP A 104 -0.04 -12.96 21.05
CA ASP A 104 -1.32 -12.35 20.64
C ASP A 104 -1.26 -12.05 19.14
N THR A 105 -1.64 -13.05 18.34
CA THR A 105 -1.65 -12.98 16.87
C THR A 105 -2.67 -11.97 16.36
N GLY A 106 -3.79 -11.80 17.06
CA GLY A 106 -4.84 -10.85 16.71
C GLY A 106 -4.38 -9.41 16.86
N ARG A 107 -3.69 -9.07 17.97
CA ARG A 107 -3.07 -7.74 18.12
C ARG A 107 -2.02 -7.50 17.03
N TRP A 108 -1.16 -8.47 16.77
CA TRP A 108 -0.14 -8.37 15.72
C TRP A 108 -0.76 -8.12 14.33
N ALA A 109 -1.84 -8.82 14.00
CA ALA A 109 -2.56 -8.63 12.75
C ALA A 109 -3.23 -7.25 12.66
N ASN A 110 -3.79 -6.75 13.76
CA ASN A 110 -4.37 -5.40 13.81
C ASN A 110 -3.32 -4.29 13.63
N GLU A 111 -2.12 -4.47 14.18
CA GLU A 111 -1.00 -3.53 14.00
C GLU A 111 -0.49 -3.53 12.54
N ALA A 112 -0.50 -4.69 11.88
CA ALA A 112 -0.11 -4.84 10.47
C ALA A 112 -1.22 -4.44 9.46
N ALA A 113 -2.50 -4.49 9.86
CA ALA A 113 -3.64 -4.07 9.06
C ALA A 113 -4.57 -3.10 9.81
N PRO A 114 -4.10 -1.87 10.15
CA PRO A 114 -4.83 -0.96 11.02
C PRO A 114 -6.03 -0.30 10.33
N ASP A 115 -7.10 -0.07 11.09
CA ASP A 115 -8.31 0.66 10.64
C ASP A 115 -8.10 2.18 10.57
N ASN A 116 -7.21 2.69 11.42
CA ASN A 116 -6.89 4.11 11.54
C ASN A 116 -5.49 4.39 10.99
N TRP A 117 -5.21 5.68 10.77
CA TRP A 117 -3.90 6.14 10.33
C TRP A 117 -2.78 5.56 11.21
N PRO A 118 -1.84 4.79 10.65
CA PRO A 118 -0.72 4.25 11.40
C PRO A 118 0.42 5.27 11.53
N ASP A 119 1.20 5.14 12.60
CA ASP A 119 2.42 5.94 12.81
C ASP A 119 3.63 5.38 12.01
N TRP A 120 3.40 4.98 10.76
CA TRP A 120 4.44 4.40 9.91
C TRP A 120 5.36 5.50 9.37
N ASP A 121 6.49 5.73 10.05
CA ASP A 121 7.49 6.70 9.61
C ASP A 121 8.29 6.20 8.40
N PHE A 122 8.08 6.84 7.26
CA PHE A 122 8.78 6.55 6.01
C PHE A 122 10.31 6.72 6.10
N ASN A 123 10.81 7.49 7.08
CA ASN A 123 12.24 7.67 7.30
C ASN A 123 12.89 6.49 8.03
N THR A 124 12.09 5.63 8.67
CA THR A 124 12.55 4.40 9.35
C THR A 124 12.46 3.18 8.43
N GLU A 125 13.28 2.16 8.67
CA GLU A 125 13.22 0.93 7.89
C GLU A 125 11.96 0.12 8.20
N GLU A 126 11.53 0.18 9.46
CA GLU A 126 10.31 -0.44 9.97
C GLU A 126 9.08 0.16 9.29
N GLY A 127 8.97 1.49 9.23
CA GLY A 127 7.87 2.18 8.56
C GLY A 127 7.88 1.95 7.04
N ARG A 128 9.05 1.96 6.38
CA ARG A 128 9.15 1.58 4.95
C ARG A 128 8.71 0.15 4.69
N SER A 129 9.11 -0.77 5.57
CA SER A 129 8.72 -2.18 5.46
C SER A 129 7.21 -2.36 5.63
N ALA A 130 6.61 -1.66 6.61
CA ALA A 130 5.17 -1.67 6.82
C ALA A 130 4.40 -1.11 5.60
N ILE A 131 4.85 0.03 5.07
CA ILE A 131 4.28 0.66 3.86
C ILE A 131 4.35 -0.28 2.65
N ARG A 132 5.48 -0.98 2.44
CA ARG A 132 5.63 -1.93 1.33
C ARG A 132 4.79 -3.19 1.49
N ARG A 133 4.56 -3.64 2.72
CA ARG A 133 3.80 -4.85 3.03
C ARG A 133 2.29 -4.62 2.98
N TYR A 134 1.81 -3.43 3.33
CA TYR A 134 0.39 -3.17 3.45
C TYR A 134 -0.43 -3.41 2.17
N PRO A 135 0.03 -3.04 0.96
CA PRO A 135 -0.69 -3.38 -0.27
C PRO A 135 -0.86 -4.90 -0.46
N GLU A 136 0.16 -5.69 -0.16
CA GLU A 136 0.05 -7.16 -0.21
C GLU A 136 -0.98 -7.67 0.80
N VAL A 137 -0.98 -7.14 2.02
CA VAL A 137 -1.98 -7.47 3.05
C VAL A 137 -3.40 -7.22 2.55
N ILE A 138 -3.64 -6.07 1.89
CA ILE A 138 -4.94 -5.77 1.28
C ILE A 138 -5.27 -6.76 0.15
N LEU A 139 -4.29 -7.12 -0.68
CA LEU A 139 -4.47 -8.10 -1.76
C LEU A 139 -4.87 -9.48 -1.24
N ARG A 140 -4.33 -9.90 -0.10
CA ARG A 140 -4.68 -11.18 0.56
C ARG A 140 -6.08 -11.19 1.15
N GLY A 141 -6.66 -10.01 1.39
CA GLY A 141 -8.03 -9.88 1.89
C GLY A 141 -9.10 -9.90 0.79
N LEU A 142 -8.73 -9.74 -0.48
CA LEU A 142 -9.66 -9.75 -1.62
C LEU A 142 -10.16 -11.16 -1.93
#